data_AF-A0A1G7A749-F1
#
_entry.id   AF-A0A1G7A749-F1
#
_cell.length_a   1.000
_cell.length_b   1.000
_cell.length_c   1.000
_cell.angle_alpha   90.00
_cell.angle_beta   90.00
_cell.angle_gamma   90.00
#
_symmetry.space_group_name_H-M   'P 1'
#
loop_
_entity.id
_entity.type
_entity.pdbx_description
1 polymer ?
#
loop_
_entity_poly.entity_id
_entity_poly.type
_entity_poly.pdbx_seq_one_letter_code
_entity_poly.pdbx_strand_id
1 'polypeptide(L)' 'MRKPLPEKLCPVCQRPFSWRKRWERCWDSVVYCSDACRRGTPRGRAAGDQAATIPRAVEAVVTATAAARAKRPRR' A
#
# COMPACT_ATOMS: atom_id res chain seq x y z
N MET A 1 19.60 10.10 -5.05
CA MET A 1 18.28 10.04 -4.39
C MET A 1 17.22 9.71 -5.44
N ARG A 2 16.46 8.63 -5.28
CA ARG A 2 15.50 8.13 -6.30
C ARG A 2 14.09 8.54 -5.87
N LYS A 3 13.44 9.42 -6.64
CA LYS A 3 12.06 9.86 -6.37
C LYS A 3 11.10 8.66 -6.55
N PRO A 4 10.12 8.45 -5.66
CA PRO A 4 9.08 7.45 -5.90
C PRO A 4 8.31 7.86 -7.16
N LEU A 5 8.14 6.90 -8.08
CA LEU A 5 7.30 7.14 -9.25
C LEU A 5 5.85 7.19 -8.80
N PRO A 6 4.99 7.95 -9.49
CA PRO A 6 3.57 7.95 -9.18
C PRO A 6 3.01 6.54 -9.43
N GLU A 7 2.29 6.03 -8.44
CA GLU A 7 1.61 4.74 -8.50
C GLU A 7 0.10 4.99 -8.62
N LYS A 8 -0.55 4.25 -9.52
CA LYS A 8 -2.00 4.28 -9.70
C LYS A 8 -2.58 2.89 -9.40
N LEU A 9 -3.84 2.87 -8.97
CA LEU A 9 -4.57 1.64 -8.69
C LEU A 9 -5.49 1.30 -9.88
N CYS A 10 -5.39 0.06 -10.37
CA CYS A 10 -6.30 -0.42 -11.41
C CYS A 10 -7.66 -0.81 -10.79
N PRO A 11 -8.81 -0.29 -11.25
CA PRO A 11 -10.12 -0.58 -10.66
C PRO A 11 -10.60 -2.02 -10.90
N VAL A 12 -10.03 -2.75 -11.86
CA VAL A 12 -10.45 -4.11 -12.22
C VAL A 12 -9.71 -5.17 -11.43
N CYS A 13 -8.39 -5.01 -11.26
CA CYS A 13 -7.56 -6.00 -10.58
C CYS A 13 -6.98 -5.50 -9.25
N GLN A 14 -7.29 -4.25 -8.86
CA GLN A 14 -6.81 -3.57 -7.65
C GLN A 14 -5.29 -3.65 -7.43
N ARG A 15 -4.54 -3.79 -8.54
CA ARG A 15 -3.09 -3.93 -8.52
C ARG A 15 -2.48 -2.53 -8.58
N PRO A 16 -1.58 -2.15 -7.65
CA PRO A 16 -0.80 -0.94 -7.78
C PRO A 16 0.16 -1.09 -8.96
N PHE A 17 0.23 -0.08 -9.81
CA PHE A 17 1.16 -0.06 -10.92
C PHE A 17 1.86 1.31 -11.00
N SER A 18 3.18 1.28 -11.12
CA SER A 18 4.02 2.48 -11.18
C SER A 18 4.16 2.99 -12.62
N TRP A 19 4.44 4.29 -12.77
CA TRP A 19 4.70 4.93 -14.06
C TRP A 19 5.74 4.17 -14.91
N ARG A 20 5.52 4.11 -16.23
CA ARG A 20 6.39 3.47 -17.21
C ARG A 20 6.70 4.44 -18.33
N LYS A 21 7.90 4.38 -18.92
CA LYS A 21 8.31 5.21 -20.06
C LYS A 21 7.33 5.16 -21.24
N ARG A 22 6.68 4.00 -21.47
CA ARG A 22 5.67 3.82 -22.52
C ARG A 22 4.42 4.70 -22.32
N TRP A 23 4.17 5.19 -21.11
CA TRP A 23 2.99 5.98 -20.76
C TRP A 23 3.25 7.47 -20.65
N GLU A 24 4.46 7.94 -20.98
CA GLU A 24 4.82 9.36 -20.89
C GLU A 24 3.81 10.29 -21.57
N ARG A 25 3.25 9.87 -22.71
CA ARG A 25 2.30 10.68 -23.50
C ARG A 25 0.82 10.52 -23.11
N CYS A 26 0.48 9.46 -22.38
CA CYS A 26 -0.93 9.09 -22.14
C CYS A 26 -1.22 8.81 -20.67
N TRP A 27 -0.31 9.17 -19.75
CA TRP A 27 -0.41 8.80 -18.34
C TRP A 27 -1.70 9.28 -17.68
N ASP A 28 -2.21 10.45 -18.05
CA ASP A 28 -3.47 11.00 -17.55
C ASP A 28 -4.68 10.14 -17.94
N SER A 29 -4.67 9.56 -19.14
CA SER A 29 -5.77 8.71 -19.65
C SER A 29 -5.63 7.23 -19.24
N VAL A 30 -4.50 6.81 -18.68
CA VAL A 30 -4.27 5.41 -18.27
C VAL A 30 -4.86 5.15 -16.88
N VAL A 31 -6.01 4.48 -16.86
CA VAL A 31 -6.72 4.03 -15.64
C VAL A 31 -6.48 2.55 -15.34
N TYR A 32 -6.22 1.74 -16.37
CA TYR A 32 -6.06 0.29 -16.25
C TYR A 32 -4.60 -0.13 -16.41
N CYS A 33 -4.16 -1.12 -15.65
CA CYS A 33 -2.77 -1.63 -15.70
C CYS A 33 -2.42 -2.34 -17.02
N SER A 34 -3.43 -2.78 -17.79
CA SER A 34 -3.27 -3.53 -19.04
C SER A 34 -4.52 -3.45 -19.91
N ASP A 35 -4.38 -3.69 -21.21
CA ASP A 35 -5.51 -3.84 -22.14
C ASP A 35 -6.44 -5.01 -21.77
N ALA A 36 -5.93 -6.05 -21.10
CA ALA A 36 -6.75 -7.15 -20.60
C ALA A 36 -7.73 -6.69 -19.50
N CYS A 37 -7.27 -5.83 -18.59
CA CYS A 37 -8.14 -5.21 -17.60
C CYS A 37 -9.15 -4.26 -18.24
N ARG A 38 -8.76 -3.53 -19.30
CA ARG A 38 -9.71 -2.70 -20.07
C ARG A 38 -10.83 -3.53 -20.70
N ARG A 39 -10.52 -4.74 -21.18
CA ARG A 39 -11.48 -5.67 -21.81
C ARG A 39 -12.35 -6.45 -20.81
N GLY A 40 -12.17 -6.24 -19.50
CA GLY A 40 -12.94 -6.95 -18.48
C GLY A 40 -12.56 -8.43 -18.30
N THR A 41 -11.40 -8.86 -18.84
CA THR A 41 -10.89 -10.22 -18.65
C THR A 41 -9.65 -10.17 -17.76
N PRO A 42 -9.78 -9.97 -16.44
CA PRO A 42 -8.67 -10.15 -15.55
C PRO A 42 -8.24 -11.62 -15.61
N ARG A 43 -7.14 -11.92 -16.32
CA ARG A 43 -6.52 -13.25 -16.18
C ARG A 43 -6.10 -13.38 -14.72
N GLY A 44 -6.85 -14.19 -13.99
CA GLY A 44 -6.76 -14.31 -12.55
C GLY A 44 -5.34 -14.53 -12.06
N ARG A 45 -5.02 -13.84 -10.97
CA ARG A 45 -3.89 -14.05 -10.06
C ARG A 45 -2.48 -13.98 -10.66
N ALA A 46 -1.89 -12.81 -10.47
CA ALA A 46 -0.66 -12.76 -9.68
C ALA A 46 -0.95 -11.83 -8.49
N ALA A 47 -0.69 -12.25 -7.27
CA ALA A 47 -0.59 -11.34 -6.14
C ALA A 47 0.52 -10.30 -6.48
N GLY A 48 0.44 -9.03 -6.13
CA GLY A 48 0.18 -8.57 -4.78
C GLY A 48 1.47 -8.45 -3.98
N ASP A 49 2.64 -8.24 -4.61
CA ASP A 49 3.78 -7.59 -3.95
C ASP A 49 3.36 -6.16 -3.57
N GLN A 50 2.75 -5.96 -2.40
CA GLN A 50 2.88 -4.81 -1.50
C GLN A 50 2.09 -5.14 -0.22
N ALA A 51 2.60 -6.10 0.55
CA ALA A 51 2.28 -6.14 1.97
C ALA A 51 2.92 -4.90 2.59
N ALA A 52 2.07 -3.92 2.92
CA ALA A 52 2.44 -2.74 3.65
C ALA A 52 3.31 -3.12 4.86
N THR A 53 4.52 -2.60 4.91
CA THR A 53 5.28 -2.48 6.15
C THR A 53 4.45 -1.63 7.10
N ILE A 54 3.64 -2.29 7.94
CA ILE A 54 3.14 -1.67 9.16
C ILE A 54 4.39 -1.36 10.00
N PRO A 55 4.67 -0.11 10.42
CA PRO A 55 5.68 0.09 11.44
C PRO A 55 5.17 -0.59 12.71
N ARG A 56 5.76 -1.75 13.02
CA ARG A 56 5.60 -2.51 14.28
C ARG A 56 6.17 -1.73 15.49
N ALA A 57 6.14 -0.40 15.43
CA ALA A 57 6.66 0.53 16.41
C ALA A 57 5.57 1.14 17.30
N VAL A 58 4.30 1.10 16.88
CA VAL A 58 3.16 1.62 17.67
C VAL A 58 2.71 0.64 18.78
N GLU A 59 2.91 -0.68 18.63
CA GLU A 59 2.51 -1.66 19.67
C GLU A 59 3.39 -1.62 20.93
N ALA A 60 4.63 -1.15 20.84
CA ALA A 60 5.55 -1.12 21.99
C ALA A 60 5.17 -0.07 23.04
N VAL A 61 4.41 0.97 22.67
CA VAL A 61 4.08 2.08 23.59
C VAL A 61 2.84 1.77 24.45
N VAL A 62 1.98 0.83 24.02
CA VAL A 62 0.73 0.47 24.74
C VAL A 62 0.97 -0.48 25.91
N THR A 63 2.00 -1.34 25.85
CA THR A 63 2.35 -2.26 26.95
C THR A 63 3.11 -1.60 28.09
N ALA A 64 3.83 -0.50 27.83
CA ALA A 64 4.62 0.20 28.84
C ALA A 64 3.77 1.00 29.85
N THR A 65 2.57 1.45 29.49
CA THR A 65 1.71 2.26 30.36
C THR A 65 0.78 1.45 31.26
N ALA A 66 0.65 0.13 31.05
CA ALA A 66 -0.23 -0.73 31.86
C ALA A 66 0.39 -1.16 33.21
N ALA A 67 1.73 -1.20 33.34
CA ALA A 67 2.40 -1.69 34.55
C ALA A 67 2.60 -0.64 35.67
N ALA A 68 2.38 0.65 35.40
CA ALA A 68 2.72 1.72 36.35
C ALA A 68 1.60 2.14 37.31
N ARG A 69 0.44 1.46 37.33
CA ARG A 69 -0.74 1.89 38.12
C ARG A 69 -1.01 1.07 39.39
N ALA A 70 -0.08 0.21 39.82
CA ALA A 70 -0.29 -0.72 40.94
C ALA A 70 0.57 -0.49 42.21
N LYS A 71 1.29 0.63 42.35
CA LYS A 71 2.01 0.93 43.61
C LYS A 71 2.02 2.41 43.96
N ARG A 72 0.85 2.96 44.32
CA ARG A 72 0.78 4.20 45.09
C ARG A 72 0.61 3.81 46.56
N PRO A 73 1.66 3.79 47.39
CA PRO A 73 1.48 3.58 48.83
C PRO A 73 0.67 4.76 49.39
N ARG A 74 -0.45 4.44 50.05
CA ARG A 74 -1.21 5.42 50.84
C ARG A 74 -0.36 5.73 52.08
N ARG A 75 0.00 7.01 52.23
CA ARG A 75 0.52 7.57 53.47
C ARG A 75 -0.64 7.78 54.44
#